data_AF-A0A970A8Q2-F1
#
_entry.id   AF-A0A970A8Q2-F1
#
_cell.length_a   1.000
_cell.length_b   1.000
_cell.length_c   1.000
_cell.angle_alpha   90.00
_cell.angle_beta   90.00
_cell.angle_gamma   90.00
#
_symmetry.space_group_name_H-M   'P 1'
#
loop_
_entity.id
_entity.type
_entity.pdbx_description
1 polymer ?
#
loop_
_entity_poly.entity_id
_entity_poly.type
_entity_poly.pdbx_seq_one_letter_code
_entity_poly.pdbx_strand_id
1 'polypeptide(L)'
;MINEINPTAPKPNITNTKTNTQQPDDIKNSDSLKSNKKYDRIEIDRLIADNEKRIKDFKETIRKMVVKQGEASNLTLFGQRLNVSLEDSERAAASIAEGGEYSVDAVASRILDMAKSLSGGDKSKISLLREAVIKGFEAAGMELNGGAGLPEICNQTYDEIMKRFDEWENE
;
A
#
# COMPACT_ATOMS: atom_id res chain seq x y z
N MET A 1 -30.03 13.26 -52.42
CA MET A 1 -28.57 13.32 -52.35
C MET A 1 -28.16 12.67 -51.04
N ILE A 2 -27.71 11.40 -51.06
CA ILE A 2 -26.33 10.94 -50.73
C ILE A 2 -25.69 11.65 -49.53
N ASN A 3 -24.95 11.04 -48.60
CA ASN A 3 -24.72 9.70 -48.06
C ASN A 3 -23.71 9.95 -46.91
N GLU A 4 -23.71 9.09 -45.86
CA GLU A 4 -22.51 8.67 -45.07
C GLU A 4 -21.78 9.76 -44.24
N ILE A 5 -21.41 9.60 -42.96
CA ILE A 5 -20.77 8.49 -42.25
C ILE A 5 -20.99 8.64 -40.72
N ASN A 6 -21.30 7.54 -40.07
CA ASN A 6 -21.21 7.31 -38.61
C ASN A 6 -19.81 6.68 -38.31
N PRO A 7 -19.29 6.63 -37.06
CA PRO A 7 -19.67 5.48 -36.23
C PRO A 7 -19.78 5.76 -34.71
N THR A 8 -20.82 5.17 -34.14
CA THR A 8 -21.10 4.99 -32.71
C THR A 8 -20.29 3.83 -32.11
N ALA A 9 -19.66 4.06 -30.96
CA ALA A 9 -19.06 3.01 -30.13
C ALA A 9 -20.14 2.37 -29.21
N PRO A 10 -20.24 1.03 -29.15
CA PRO A 10 -20.99 0.34 -28.10
C PRO A 10 -20.08 -0.34 -27.05
N LYS A 11 -20.65 -0.50 -25.85
CA LYS A 11 -20.10 -1.08 -24.60
C LYS A 11 -19.62 -2.55 -24.74
N PRO A 12 -18.74 -3.03 -23.83
CA PRO A 12 -18.13 -4.36 -23.96
C PRO A 12 -19.10 -5.48 -23.57
N ASN A 13 -19.12 -6.55 -24.38
CA ASN A 13 -19.81 -7.80 -24.08
C ASN A 13 -18.78 -8.94 -24.07
N ILE A 14 -18.75 -9.71 -22.99
CA ILE A 14 -17.82 -10.80 -22.74
C ILE A 14 -18.31 -12.03 -23.52
N THR A 15 -17.48 -12.62 -24.39
CA THR A 15 -17.70 -14.00 -24.85
C THR A 15 -16.36 -14.67 -25.16
N ASN A 16 -16.17 -15.83 -24.54
CA ASN A 16 -15.06 -16.76 -24.67
C ASN A 16 -14.83 -17.21 -26.12
N THR A 17 -13.59 -17.12 -26.62
CA THR A 17 -13.14 -17.86 -27.80
C THR A 17 -11.86 -18.62 -27.52
N LYS A 18 -12.00 -19.94 -27.70
CA LYS A 18 -11.01 -21.00 -27.61
C LYS A 18 -9.94 -20.77 -28.70
N THR A 19 -8.68 -20.87 -28.32
CA THR A 19 -7.53 -20.77 -29.22
C THR A 19 -7.50 -21.96 -30.18
N ASN A 20 -7.29 -21.62 -31.46
CA ASN A 20 -7.32 -22.51 -32.61
C ASN A 20 -5.99 -23.25 -32.77
N THR A 21 -6.12 -24.55 -33.08
CA THR A 21 -5.07 -25.54 -33.34
C THR A 21 -4.42 -25.28 -34.70
N GLN A 22 -3.09 -25.36 -34.80
CA GLN A 22 -2.40 -25.58 -36.07
C GLN A 22 -1.60 -26.90 -35.99
N GLN A 23 -1.91 -27.77 -36.94
CA GLN A 23 -1.37 -29.12 -37.16
C GLN A 23 -0.36 -29.09 -38.31
N PRO A 24 0.77 -29.80 -38.21
CA PRO A 24 1.53 -30.25 -39.36
C PRO A 24 1.50 -31.79 -39.47
N ASP A 25 0.95 -32.30 -40.57
CA ASP A 25 0.97 -33.70 -41.03
C ASP A 25 2.13 -33.85 -42.06
N ASP A 26 2.92 -34.93 -42.19
CA ASP A 26 2.71 -36.35 -41.87
C ASP A 26 4.02 -37.19 -41.82
N ILE A 27 4.03 -38.12 -40.85
CA ILE A 27 4.39 -39.57 -40.86
C ILE A 27 5.85 -40.02 -41.15
N LYS A 28 6.48 -40.65 -40.13
CA LYS A 28 6.79 -42.11 -40.09
C LYS A 28 7.09 -42.63 -38.67
N ASN A 29 6.44 -43.74 -38.38
CA ASN A 29 6.36 -44.54 -37.14
C ASN A 29 7.69 -45.17 -36.70
N SER A 30 8.02 -45.16 -35.40
CA SER A 30 8.35 -46.36 -34.60
C SER A 30 8.94 -46.02 -33.22
N ASP A 31 8.52 -46.84 -32.27
CA ASP A 31 9.23 -47.27 -31.07
C ASP A 31 9.34 -46.35 -29.83
N SER A 32 8.58 -46.82 -28.83
CA SER A 32 8.73 -46.62 -27.40
C SER A 32 10.16 -46.38 -26.92
N LEU A 33 10.41 -45.22 -26.32
CA LEU A 33 11.39 -45.06 -25.25
C LEU A 33 10.81 -44.15 -24.16
N LYS A 34 10.42 -44.78 -23.04
CA LYS A 34 10.16 -44.10 -21.77
C LYS A 34 11.43 -43.35 -21.35
N SER A 35 11.47 -42.03 -21.53
CA SER A 35 12.54 -41.21 -20.99
C SER A 35 12.17 -40.73 -19.58
N ASN A 36 12.56 -41.51 -18.56
CA ASN A 36 12.68 -41.02 -17.19
C ASN A 36 13.82 -39.99 -17.15
N LYS A 37 13.54 -38.74 -17.53
CA LYS A 37 14.51 -37.65 -17.45
C LYS A 37 14.56 -37.16 -16.00
N LYS A 38 15.53 -37.65 -15.23
CA LYS A 38 15.90 -37.02 -13.95
C LYS A 38 16.38 -35.61 -14.28
N TYR A 39 15.54 -34.61 -14.02
CA TYR A 39 15.96 -33.22 -14.09
C TYR A 39 17.17 -33.04 -13.16
N ASP A 40 18.26 -32.51 -13.70
CA ASP A 40 19.47 -32.25 -12.94
C ASP A 40 19.14 -31.15 -11.93
N ARG A 41 19.44 -31.33 -10.64
CA ARG A 41 18.99 -30.41 -9.58
C ARG A 41 19.37 -28.95 -9.88
N ILE A 42 20.50 -28.75 -10.55
CA ILE A 42 21.01 -27.44 -10.99
C ILE A 42 20.08 -26.77 -12.02
N GLU A 43 19.46 -27.54 -12.91
CA GLU A 43 18.51 -27.01 -13.91
C GLU A 43 17.17 -26.65 -13.25
N ILE A 44 16.73 -27.44 -12.26
CA ILE A 44 15.55 -27.13 -11.44
C ILE A 44 15.80 -25.85 -10.63
N ASP A 45 16.94 -25.74 -9.96
CA ASP A 45 17.29 -24.55 -9.16
C ASP A 45 17.42 -23.31 -10.04
N ARG A 46 17.99 -23.44 -11.24
CA ARG A 46 18.03 -22.37 -12.24
C ARG A 46 16.63 -21.97 -12.71
N LEU A 47 15.74 -22.95 -12.92
CA LEU A 47 14.36 -22.69 -13.32
C LEU A 47 13.55 -22.03 -12.20
N ILE A 48 13.79 -22.42 -10.94
CA ILE A 48 13.20 -21.77 -9.76
C ILE A 48 13.70 -20.32 -9.67
N ALA A 49 15.01 -20.09 -9.79
CA ALA A 49 15.59 -18.74 -9.77
C ALA A 49 15.06 -17.84 -10.91
N ASP A 50 14.89 -18.39 -12.12
CA ASP A 50 14.33 -17.65 -13.25
C ASP A 50 12.84 -17.32 -13.04
N ASN A 51 12.07 -18.24 -12.45
CA ASN A 51 10.69 -17.98 -12.04
C ASN A 51 10.60 -16.91 -10.96
N GLU A 52 11.46 -16.97 -9.94
CA GLU A 52 11.50 -15.93 -8.90
C GLU A 52 11.89 -14.56 -9.47
N LYS A 53 12.79 -14.51 -10.45
CA LYS A 53 13.14 -13.26 -11.13
C LYS A 53 11.95 -12.72 -11.91
N ARG A 54 11.25 -13.57 -12.66
CA ARG A 54 10.03 -13.20 -13.41
C ARG A 54 8.92 -12.71 -12.49
N ILE A 55 8.73 -13.35 -11.33
CA ILE A 55 7.76 -12.92 -10.32
C ILE A 55 8.16 -11.57 -9.72
N LYS A 56 9.45 -11.34 -9.45
CA LYS A 56 9.96 -10.04 -8.97
C LYS A 56 9.71 -8.94 -10.01
N ASP A 57 10.09 -9.18 -11.27
CA ASP A 57 9.90 -8.24 -12.38
C ASP A 57 8.39 -7.95 -12.62
N PHE A 58 7.53 -8.96 -12.45
CA PHE A 58 6.08 -8.82 -12.53
C PHE A 58 5.50 -8.01 -11.38
N LYS A 59 5.90 -8.30 -10.12
CA LYS A 59 5.50 -7.49 -8.96
C LYS A 59 5.91 -6.04 -9.12
N GLU A 60 7.11 -5.81 -9.64
CA GLU A 60 7.63 -4.46 -9.89
C GLU A 60 6.86 -3.73 -10.99
N THR A 61 6.46 -4.45 -12.04
CA THR A 61 5.60 -3.91 -13.09
C THR A 61 4.20 -3.57 -12.57
N ILE A 62 3.61 -4.45 -11.75
CA ILE A 62 2.32 -4.19 -11.11
C ILE A 62 2.42 -2.97 -10.19
N ARG A 63 3.45 -2.87 -9.34
CA ARG A 63 3.67 -1.69 -8.49
C ARG A 63 3.77 -0.43 -9.34
N LYS A 64 4.58 -0.45 -10.40
CA LYS A 64 4.69 0.67 -11.35
C LYS A 64 3.36 1.04 -11.98
N MET A 65 2.52 0.07 -12.36
CA MET A 65 1.21 0.35 -12.94
C MET A 65 0.21 0.88 -11.92
N VAL A 66 0.16 0.31 -10.71
CA VAL A 66 -0.72 0.75 -9.62
C VAL A 66 -0.35 2.15 -9.17
N VAL A 67 0.95 2.44 -9.01
CA VAL A 67 1.43 3.78 -8.67
C VAL A 67 1.20 4.76 -9.81
N LYS A 68 1.48 4.41 -11.06
CA LYS A 68 1.17 5.28 -12.20
C LYS A 68 -0.33 5.54 -12.39
N GLN A 69 -1.18 4.55 -12.07
CA GLN A 69 -2.64 4.75 -12.01
C GLN A 69 -3.05 5.58 -10.79
N GLY A 70 -2.37 5.47 -9.65
CA GLY A 70 -2.52 6.35 -8.50
C GLY A 70 -2.08 7.79 -8.75
N GLU A 71 -0.97 7.99 -9.48
CA GLU A 71 -0.51 9.29 -9.99
C GLU A 71 -1.53 9.88 -10.98
N ALA A 72 -2.07 9.06 -11.89
CA ALA A 72 -3.14 9.46 -12.81
C ALA A 72 -4.46 9.74 -12.08
N SER A 73 -4.67 9.17 -10.90
CA SER A 73 -5.82 9.46 -10.03
C SER A 73 -5.75 10.86 -9.42
N ASN A 74 -4.67 11.64 -9.67
CA ASN A 74 -4.47 12.99 -9.14
C ASN A 74 -4.90 13.04 -7.67
N LEU A 75 -4.17 12.34 -6.78
CA LEU A 75 -4.42 12.48 -5.35
C LEU A 75 -4.17 13.95 -4.99
N THR A 76 -5.26 14.71 -4.98
CA THR A 76 -5.26 16.15 -4.81
C THR A 76 -5.49 16.37 -3.33
N LEU A 77 -4.40 16.41 -2.57
CA LEU A 77 -4.48 16.76 -1.16
C LEU A 77 -4.41 18.30 -1.08
N PHE A 78 -5.46 18.93 -0.54
CA PHE A 78 -5.57 20.39 -0.41
C PHE A 78 -5.36 21.19 -1.71
N GLY A 79 -5.77 20.66 -2.87
CA GLY A 79 -5.65 21.36 -4.15
C GLY A 79 -4.27 21.28 -4.81
N GLN A 80 -3.32 20.50 -4.25
CA GLN A 80 -1.99 20.30 -4.84
C GLN A 80 -1.88 18.96 -5.54
N ARG A 81 -1.31 18.95 -6.76
CA ARG A 81 -1.01 17.71 -7.51
C ARG A 81 0.26 17.08 -6.93
N LEU A 82 0.11 16.00 -6.17
CA LEU A 82 1.22 15.22 -5.65
C LEU A 82 1.71 14.24 -6.74
N ASN A 83 2.93 14.44 -7.26
CA ASN A 83 3.65 13.40 -8.01
C ASN A 83 4.50 12.64 -6.99
N VAL A 84 4.23 11.34 -6.80
CA VAL A 84 4.91 10.51 -5.78
C VAL A 84 5.71 9.43 -6.50
N SER A 85 7.04 9.47 -6.39
CA SER A 85 7.88 8.40 -6.94
C SER A 85 7.73 7.11 -6.12
N LEU A 86 8.09 5.96 -6.71
CA LEU A 86 8.06 4.67 -6.00
C LEU A 86 8.92 4.68 -4.74
N GLU A 87 10.11 5.25 -4.83
CA GLU A 87 11.05 5.37 -3.72
C GLU A 87 10.45 6.23 -2.59
N ASP A 88 9.78 7.32 -2.94
CA ASP A 88 9.10 8.17 -1.95
C ASP A 88 7.92 7.45 -1.28
N SER A 89 7.16 6.65 -2.05
CA SER A 89 6.06 5.87 -1.51
C SER A 89 6.54 4.76 -0.58
N GLU A 90 7.60 4.05 -0.93
CA GLU A 90 8.18 3.00 -0.10
C GLU A 90 8.78 3.57 1.18
N ARG A 91 9.48 4.70 1.08
CA ARG A 91 10.00 5.42 2.23
C ARG A 91 8.89 5.92 3.16
N ALA A 92 7.82 6.50 2.62
CA ALA A 92 6.68 6.92 3.42
C ALA A 92 6.00 5.74 4.14
N ALA A 93 5.82 4.61 3.45
CA ALA A 93 5.26 3.39 4.04
C ALA A 93 6.15 2.85 5.17
N ALA A 94 7.47 2.89 5.00
CA ALA A 94 8.42 2.49 6.04
C ALA A 94 8.39 3.46 7.24
N SER A 95 8.22 4.76 7.00
CA SER A 95 8.17 5.75 8.08
C SER A 95 6.91 5.63 8.96
N ILE A 96 5.79 5.14 8.44
CA ILE A 96 4.55 4.93 9.22
C ILE A 96 4.44 3.52 9.84
N ALA A 97 5.26 2.57 9.38
CA ALA A 97 5.28 1.21 9.91
C ALA A 97 5.81 1.17 11.35
N GLU A 98 5.66 0.04 12.03
CA GLU A 98 6.16 -0.15 13.40
C GLU A 98 7.68 0.10 13.47
N GLY A 99 8.10 0.95 14.41
CA GLY A 99 9.50 1.40 14.54
C GLY A 99 9.92 2.51 13.55
N GLY A 100 9.04 2.94 12.65
CA GLY A 100 9.25 4.08 11.78
C GLY A 100 9.19 5.42 12.51
N GLU A 101 9.75 6.47 11.90
CA GLU A 101 9.81 7.81 12.48
C GLU A 101 8.43 8.40 12.79
N TYR A 102 7.40 8.07 12.00
CA TYR A 102 6.01 8.50 12.17
C TYR A 102 5.11 7.34 12.58
N SER A 103 5.68 6.32 13.20
CA SER A 103 4.91 5.23 13.81
C SER A 103 4.08 5.71 14.99
N VAL A 104 3.05 4.94 15.33
CA VAL A 104 2.17 5.15 16.50
C VAL A 104 3.00 5.39 17.77
N ASP A 105 3.96 4.50 18.03
CA ASP A 105 4.83 4.56 19.20
C ASP A 105 5.71 5.83 19.22
N ALA A 106 6.35 6.16 18.09
CA ALA A 106 7.23 7.31 18.00
C ALA A 106 6.48 8.63 18.18
N VAL A 107 5.31 8.77 17.55
CA VAL A 107 4.49 9.98 17.65
C VAL A 107 3.90 10.11 19.06
N ALA A 108 3.39 9.02 19.63
CA ALA A 108 2.87 9.01 21.01
C ALA A 108 3.96 9.41 22.02
N SER A 109 5.18 8.90 21.86
CA SER A 109 6.33 9.25 22.71
C SER A 109 6.61 10.75 22.67
N ARG A 110 6.69 11.33 21.46
CA ARG A 110 6.95 12.78 21.31
C ARG A 110 5.87 13.64 21.96
N ILE A 111 4.60 13.25 21.85
CA ILE A 111 3.50 13.99 22.46
C ILE A 111 3.58 13.90 24.00
N LEU A 112 3.89 12.73 24.54
CA LEU A 112 4.08 12.56 25.98
C LEU A 112 5.30 13.33 26.51
N ASP A 113 6.42 13.29 25.79
CA ASP A 113 7.63 14.03 26.14
C ASP A 113 7.38 15.53 26.12
N MET A 114 6.65 16.02 25.11
CA MET A 114 6.21 17.41 25.05
C MET A 114 5.31 17.76 26.25
N ALA A 115 4.35 16.89 26.60
CA ALA A 115 3.47 17.10 27.74
C ALA A 115 4.25 17.14 29.07
N LYS A 116 5.18 16.20 29.29
CA LYS A 116 6.08 16.16 30.46
C LYS A 116 6.97 17.41 30.52
N SER A 117 7.50 17.85 29.38
CA SER A 117 8.31 19.08 29.29
C SER A 117 7.50 20.33 29.62
N LEU A 118 6.22 20.41 29.21
CA LEU A 118 5.35 21.55 29.48
C LEU A 118 4.88 21.61 30.94
N SER A 119 4.60 20.46 31.57
CA SER A 119 4.25 20.44 33.00
C SER A 119 5.45 20.61 33.92
N GLY A 120 6.66 20.34 33.44
CA GLY A 120 7.85 20.17 34.27
C GLY A 120 7.85 18.84 35.03
N GLY A 121 7.14 17.82 34.52
CA GLY A 121 6.94 16.54 35.20
C GLY A 121 5.86 16.55 36.28
N ASP A 122 5.12 17.64 36.44
CA ASP A 122 4.08 17.78 37.45
C ASP A 122 2.82 16.96 37.11
N LYS A 123 2.54 15.95 37.95
CA LYS A 123 1.40 15.04 37.79
C LYS A 123 0.05 15.71 37.99
N SER A 124 -0.02 16.81 38.76
CA SER A 124 -1.28 17.53 38.97
C SER A 124 -1.85 18.15 37.68
N LYS A 125 -0.99 18.33 36.66
CA LYS A 125 -1.33 18.89 35.36
C LYS A 125 -1.68 17.83 34.31
N ILE A 126 -1.58 16.53 34.64
CA ILE A 126 -1.88 15.44 33.70
C ILE A 126 -3.28 15.56 33.13
N SER A 127 -4.29 15.79 33.99
CA SER A 127 -5.68 15.94 33.53
C SER A 127 -5.83 17.10 32.54
N LEU A 128 -5.19 18.24 32.79
CA LEU A 128 -5.23 19.41 31.91
C LEU A 128 -4.54 19.13 30.57
N LEU A 129 -3.38 18.48 30.60
CA LEU A 129 -2.62 18.13 29.41
C LEU A 129 -3.33 17.08 28.55
N ARG A 130 -3.91 16.06 29.19
CA ARG A 130 -4.74 15.05 28.53
C ARG A 130 -5.90 15.71 27.79
N GLU A 131 -6.63 16.61 28.45
CA GLU A 131 -7.73 17.36 27.84
C GLU A 131 -7.24 18.23 26.67
N ALA A 132 -6.08 18.88 26.81
CA ALA A 132 -5.48 19.66 25.73
C ALA A 132 -5.13 18.80 24.50
N VAL A 133 -4.60 17.60 24.71
CA VAL A 133 -4.32 16.64 23.63
C VAL A 133 -5.62 16.19 22.96
N ILE A 134 -6.66 15.85 23.72
CA ILE A 134 -7.97 15.48 23.17
C ILE A 134 -8.51 16.60 22.26
N LYS A 135 -8.52 17.84 22.75
CA LYS A 135 -8.94 19.01 21.96
C LYS A 135 -8.08 19.21 20.70
N GLY A 136 -6.78 18.93 20.78
CA GLY A 136 -5.88 18.95 19.63
C GLY A 136 -6.25 17.92 18.56
N PHE A 137 -6.55 16.69 18.97
CA PHE A 137 -7.02 15.63 18.07
C PHE A 137 -8.39 15.93 17.46
N GLU A 138 -9.31 16.50 18.24
CA GLU A 138 -10.61 16.95 17.72
C GLU A 138 -10.45 18.07 16.69
N ALA A 139 -9.60 19.07 16.96
CA ALA A 139 -9.31 20.15 16.03
C ALA A 139 -8.66 19.65 14.73
N ALA A 140 -7.63 18.80 14.83
CA ALA A 140 -6.98 18.18 13.69
C ALA A 140 -7.93 17.27 12.90
N GLY A 141 -8.75 16.49 13.61
CA GLY A 141 -9.78 15.64 13.04
C GLY A 141 -10.83 16.44 12.27
N MET A 142 -11.26 17.60 12.78
CA MET A 142 -12.15 18.54 12.08
C MET A 142 -11.52 19.11 10.80
N GLU A 143 -10.22 19.45 10.83
CA GLU A 143 -9.51 20.00 9.68
C GLU A 143 -9.25 18.96 8.58
N LEU A 144 -9.08 17.69 8.96
CA LEU A 144 -8.96 16.55 8.06
C LEU A 144 -10.32 16.01 7.57
N ASN A 145 -11.44 16.51 8.11
CA ASN A 145 -12.78 15.94 7.97
C ASN A 145 -13.50 16.25 6.65
N GLY A 146 -12.82 16.10 5.51
CA GLY A 146 -13.45 16.13 4.18
C GLY A 146 -14.51 15.04 3.93
N GLY A 147 -15.11 14.44 4.98
CA GLY A 147 -16.24 13.52 4.94
C GLY A 147 -15.93 12.07 5.32
N ALA A 148 -14.67 11.70 5.57
CA ALA A 148 -14.25 10.30 5.75
C ALA A 148 -13.72 9.93 7.15
N GLY A 149 -13.60 10.89 8.07
CA GLY A 149 -13.03 10.66 9.41
C GLY A 149 -11.49 10.56 9.41
N LEU A 150 -10.93 10.46 10.62
CA LEU A 150 -9.50 10.24 10.84
C LEU A 150 -9.09 8.83 10.38
N PRO A 151 -7.96 8.66 9.68
CA PRO A 151 -7.40 7.35 9.38
C PRO A 151 -7.22 6.49 10.64
N GLU A 152 -7.31 5.16 10.49
CA GLU A 152 -7.20 4.22 11.62
C GLU A 152 -5.93 4.42 12.45
N ILE A 153 -4.79 4.66 11.79
CA ILE A 153 -3.50 4.91 12.46
C ILE A 153 -3.53 6.12 13.39
N CYS A 154 -4.34 7.13 13.10
CA CYS A 154 -4.49 8.30 13.97
C CYS A 154 -5.25 7.95 15.25
N ASN A 155 -6.28 7.09 15.15
CA ASN A 155 -7.01 6.60 16.32
C ASN A 155 -6.12 5.69 17.17
N GLN A 156 -5.33 4.81 16.55
CA GLN A 156 -4.34 4.00 17.26
C GLN A 156 -3.31 4.87 18.02
N THR A 157 -2.88 5.98 17.41
CA THR A 157 -1.98 6.96 18.05
C THR A 157 -2.65 7.66 19.23
N TYR A 158 -3.92 8.04 19.09
CA TYR A 158 -4.71 8.62 20.18
C TYR A 158 -4.83 7.67 21.37
N ASP A 159 -5.21 6.41 21.13
CA ASP A 159 -5.39 5.40 22.18
C ASP A 159 -4.08 5.14 22.93
N GLU A 160 -2.97 5.01 22.21
CA GLU A 160 -1.64 4.80 22.78
C GLU A 160 -1.20 5.98 23.65
N ILE A 161 -1.52 7.22 23.25
CA ILE A 161 -1.25 8.41 24.06
C ILE A 161 -2.07 8.39 25.36
N MET A 162 -3.36 8.08 25.29
CA MET A 162 -4.22 8.03 26.47
C MET A 162 -3.74 6.99 27.47
N LYS A 163 -3.35 5.81 26.98
CA LYS A 163 -2.74 4.76 27.79
C LYS A 163 -1.47 5.25 28.50
N ARG A 164 -0.59 5.98 27.82
CA ARG A 164 0.65 6.50 28.43
C ARG A 164 0.40 7.62 29.43
N PHE A 165 -0.66 8.42 29.25
CA PHE A 165 -1.09 9.35 30.28
C PHE A 165 -1.58 8.60 31.53
N ASP A 166 -2.32 7.49 31.36
CA ASP A 166 -2.73 6.64 32.49
C ASP A 166 -1.52 6.02 33.20
N GLU A 167 -0.55 5.53 32.44
CA GLU A 167 0.70 5.01 33.01
C GLU A 167 1.45 6.08 33.80
N TRP A 168 1.60 7.29 33.25
CA TRP A 168 2.28 8.40 33.93
C TRP A 168 1.53 8.90 35.17
N GLU A 169 0.20 8.83 35.18
CA GLU A 169 -0.62 9.16 36.35
C GLU A 169 -0.43 8.15 37.49
N ASN A 170 -0.16 6.89 37.15
CA ASN A 170 0.06 5.78 38.09
C ASN A 170 1.55 5.51 38.44
N GLU A 171 2.50 6.16 37.74
CA GLU A 171 3.91 6.26 38.17
C GLU A 171 4.03 6.93 39.55
#